data_AF-A0AAE1BGW6-F1
#
_entry.id   AF-A0AAE1BGW6-F1
#
_cell.length_a   1.000
_cell.length_b   1.000
_cell.length_c   1.000
_cell.angle_alpha   90.00
_cell.angle_beta   90.00
_cell.angle_gamma   90.00
#
_symmetry.space_group_name_H-M   'P 1'
#
loop_
_entity.id
_entity.type
_entity.pdbx_description
1 polymer ?
#
loop_
_entity_poly.entity_id
_entity_poly.type
_entity_poly.pdbx_seq_one_letter_code
_entity_poly.pdbx_strand_id
1 'polypeptide(L)'
;MRYDEQKYQRLMREVRCEEIKAVEVVRLGRREEGRRRPLLVKLDNEQRKYEVLKNAKNLKNTKEEWAKRVQITKDLTIREREETRKALEALREKRERGEQGWYVRDGRLLKFKRYQE
;
A
#
# COMPACT_ATOMS: atom_id res chain seq x y z
N MET A 1 18.08 9.42 -12.40
CA MET A 1 16.65 9.76 -12.22
C MET A 1 15.75 9.01 -13.21
N ARG A 2 16.04 9.03 -14.52
CA ARG A 2 15.23 8.39 -15.60
C ARG A 2 14.78 6.93 -15.36
N TYR A 3 15.57 6.09 -14.70
CA TYR A 3 15.23 4.68 -14.50
C TYR A 3 14.08 4.45 -13.51
N ASP A 4 14.02 5.23 -12.42
CA ASP A 4 12.96 5.08 -11.42
C ASP A 4 11.64 5.69 -11.91
N GLU A 5 11.71 6.78 -12.68
CA GLU A 5 10.56 7.34 -13.40
C GLU A 5 9.98 6.34 -14.41
N GLN A 6 10.82 5.64 -15.17
CA GLN A 6 10.36 4.58 -16.09
C GLN A 6 9.65 3.43 -15.34
N LYS A 7 10.19 3.03 -14.18
CA LYS A 7 9.54 2.03 -13.32
C LYS A 7 8.21 2.52 -12.77
N TYR A 8 8.15 3.77 -12.34
CA TYR A 8 6.91 4.41 -11.92
C TYR A 8 5.87 4.37 -13.05
N GLN A 9 6.23 4.82 -14.24
CA GLN A 9 5.34 4.83 -15.41
C GLN A 9 4.84 3.42 -15.77
N ARG A 10 5.73 2.42 -15.75
CA ARG A 10 5.33 1.03 -15.98
C ARG A 10 4.35 0.55 -14.90
N LEU A 11 4.59 0.87 -13.64
CA LEU A 11 3.70 0.50 -12.54
C LEU A 11 2.34 1.20 -12.65
N MET A 12 2.30 2.47 -13.08
CA MET A 12 1.06 3.23 -13.27
C MET A 12 0.16 2.60 -14.35
N ARG A 13 0.74 2.01 -15.40
CA ARG A 13 -0.02 1.22 -16.39
C ARG A 13 -0.69 0.01 -15.76
N GLU A 14 0.04 -0.73 -14.93
CA GLU A 14 -0.51 -1.93 -14.28
C GLU A 14 -1.66 -1.62 -13.31
N VAL A 15 -1.64 -0.42 -12.70
CA VAL A 15 -2.74 0.05 -11.86
C VAL A 15 -3.80 0.84 -12.63
N ARG A 16 -3.66 1.07 -13.94
CA ARG A 16 -4.58 1.87 -14.77
C ARG A 16 -4.73 3.31 -14.28
N CYS A 17 -3.58 3.97 -14.07
CA CYS A 17 -3.48 5.36 -13.64
C CYS A 17 -2.39 6.09 -14.42
N GLU A 18 -2.29 5.85 -15.74
CA GLU A 18 -1.24 6.36 -16.61
C GLU A 18 -1.18 7.89 -16.68
N GLU A 19 -2.32 8.55 -16.54
CA GLU A 19 -2.47 10.00 -16.53
C GLU A 19 -1.91 10.66 -15.26
N ILE A 20 -1.74 9.90 -14.17
CA ILE A 20 -1.24 10.41 -12.91
C ILE A 20 0.28 10.58 -12.98
N LYS A 21 0.73 11.84 -12.97
CA LYS A 21 2.15 12.19 -12.95
C LYS A 21 2.64 12.36 -11.51
N ALA A 22 3.80 11.79 -11.23
CA ALA A 22 4.51 12.04 -9.98
C ALA A 22 5.13 13.45 -9.99
N VAL A 23 5.00 14.16 -8.88
CA VAL A 23 5.76 15.39 -8.60
C VAL A 23 7.20 15.03 -8.29
N GLU A 24 7.42 13.95 -7.54
CA GLU A 24 8.73 13.50 -7.11
C GLU A 24 8.77 11.98 -6.96
N VAL A 25 9.88 11.37 -7.34
CA VAL A 25 10.13 9.93 -7.19
C VAL A 25 11.52 9.72 -6.61
N VAL A 26 11.59 9.21 -5.37
CA VAL A 26 12.86 8.97 -4.67
C VAL A 26 12.91 7.58 -4.04
N ARG A 27 14.11 7.03 -3.89
CA ARG A 27 14.34 5.74 -3.21
C ARG A 27 14.56 5.96 -1.72
N LEU A 28 13.83 5.24 -0.87
CA LEU A 28 13.98 5.33 0.58
C LEU A 28 15.08 4.39 1.12
N GLY A 29 15.82 4.86 2.12
CA GLY A 29 16.81 4.08 2.86
C GLY A 29 18.20 3.98 2.22
N ARG A 30 19.11 3.35 2.96
CA ARG A 30 20.51 3.10 2.53
C ARG A 30 20.56 2.00 1.48
N ARG A 31 21.54 2.09 0.57
CA ARG A 31 21.77 1.06 -0.44
C ARG A 31 22.45 -0.13 0.24
N GLU A 32 21.79 -1.27 0.22
CA GLU A 32 22.29 -2.54 0.76
C GLU A 32 22.25 -3.59 -0.34
N GLU A 33 23.23 -4.49 -0.36
CA GLU A 33 23.29 -5.59 -1.33
C GLU A 33 22.15 -6.58 -1.07
N GLY A 34 21.52 -7.09 -2.14
CA GLY A 34 20.38 -8.02 -2.05
C GLY A 34 19.02 -7.38 -1.68
N ARG A 35 18.98 -6.14 -1.15
CA ARG A 35 17.71 -5.49 -0.74
C ARG A 35 17.25 -4.41 -1.72
N ARG A 36 16.03 -4.57 -2.25
CA ARG A 36 15.40 -3.54 -3.08
C ARG A 36 14.81 -2.43 -2.20
N ARG A 37 15.33 -1.21 -2.36
CA ARG A 37 14.81 -0.01 -1.68
C ARG A 37 13.41 0.37 -2.16
N PRO A 38 12.46 0.72 -1.27
CA PRO A 38 11.15 1.24 -1.66
C PRO A 38 11.26 2.53 -2.49
N LEU A 39 10.26 2.78 -3.33
CA LEU A 39 10.06 4.07 -3.99
C LEU A 39 9.05 4.88 -3.18
N LEU A 40 9.44 6.08 -2.76
CA LEU A 40 8.53 7.12 -2.30
C LEU A 40 8.12 7.95 -3.51
N VAL A 41 6.82 8.08 -3.70
CA VAL A 41 6.24 8.85 -4.79
C VAL A 41 5.41 9.97 -4.20
N LYS A 42 5.76 11.21 -4.52
CA LYS A 42 4.98 12.39 -4.20
C LYS A 42 4.03 12.67 -5.37
N LEU A 43 2.75 12.76 -5.07
CA LEU A 43 1.71 13.19 -6.01
C LEU A 43 1.32 14.64 -5.68
N ASP A 44 0.66 15.29 -6.63
CA ASP A 44 0.25 16.69 -6.53
C ASP A 44 -0.95 16.90 -5.61
N ASN A 45 -1.82 15.90 -5.48
CA ASN A 45 -3.00 15.99 -4.62
C ASN A 45 -3.38 14.63 -4.00
N GLU A 46 -4.23 14.71 -2.97
CA GLU A 46 -4.65 13.54 -2.18
C GLU A 46 -5.60 12.61 -2.97
N GLN A 47 -6.44 13.18 -3.84
CA GLN A 47 -7.39 12.40 -4.64
C GLN A 47 -6.67 11.41 -5.55
N ARG A 48 -5.61 11.85 -6.24
CA ARG A 48 -4.77 10.97 -7.07
C ARG A 48 -4.06 9.90 -6.27
N LYS A 49 -3.60 10.23 -5.05
CA LYS A 49 -3.06 9.23 -4.12
C LYS A 49 -4.10 8.15 -3.80
N TYR A 50 -5.33 8.53 -3.49
CA TYR A 50 -6.40 7.55 -3.22
C TYR A 50 -6.78 6.73 -4.45
N GLU A 51 -6.77 7.33 -5.62
CA GLU A 51 -7.02 6.63 -6.89
C GLU A 51 -5.98 5.52 -7.14
N VAL A 52 -4.69 5.85 -7.04
CA VAL A 52 -3.61 4.85 -7.16
C VAL A 52 -3.76 3.75 -6.10
N LEU A 53 -4.03 4.11 -4.84
CA LEU A 53 -4.17 3.13 -3.75
C LEU A 53 -5.39 2.21 -3.96
N LYS A 54 -6.52 2.76 -4.44
CA LYS A 54 -7.74 2.00 -4.74
C LYS A 54 -7.49 1.01 -5.87
N ASN A 55 -6.74 1.42 -6.89
CA ASN A 55 -6.45 0.60 -8.06
C ASN A 55 -5.23 -0.31 -7.88
N ALA A 56 -4.44 -0.16 -6.81
CA ALA A 56 -3.31 -1.05 -6.49
C ALA A 56 -3.69 -2.54 -6.40
N LYS A 57 -4.97 -2.85 -6.12
CA LYS A 57 -5.49 -4.22 -6.17
C LYS A 57 -5.36 -4.88 -7.55
N ASN A 58 -5.29 -4.09 -8.63
CA ASN A 58 -5.13 -4.57 -10.00
C ASN A 58 -3.78 -5.29 -10.20
N LEU A 59 -2.77 -4.94 -9.40
CA LEU A 59 -1.45 -5.61 -9.43
C LEU A 59 -1.55 -7.12 -9.14
N LYS A 60 -2.54 -7.57 -8.38
CA LYS A 60 -2.73 -9.00 -8.10
C LYS A 60 -3.21 -9.78 -9.33
N ASN A 61 -3.90 -9.10 -10.24
CA ASN A 61 -4.58 -9.71 -11.39
C ASN A 61 -3.91 -9.38 -12.73
N THR A 62 -2.75 -8.71 -12.71
CA THR A 62 -2.00 -8.41 -13.93
C THR A 62 -1.37 -9.68 -14.52
N LYS A 63 -1.15 -9.68 -15.84
CA LYS A 63 -0.38 -10.70 -16.56
C LYS A 63 1.13 -10.61 -16.25
N GLU A 64 1.59 -9.45 -15.80
CA GLU A 64 2.99 -9.15 -15.55
C GLU A 64 3.47 -9.72 -14.21
N GLU A 65 4.25 -10.81 -14.24
CA GLU A 65 4.65 -11.54 -13.02
C GLU A 65 5.46 -10.69 -12.02
N TRP A 66 6.25 -9.73 -12.51
CA TRP A 66 7.00 -8.83 -11.64
C TRP A 66 6.07 -7.90 -10.84
N ALA A 67 4.95 -7.48 -11.43
CA ALA A 67 4.02 -6.51 -10.85
C ALA A 67 3.17 -7.13 -9.74
N LYS A 68 2.87 -8.44 -9.84
CA LYS A 68 2.19 -9.21 -8.78
C LYS A 68 2.92 -9.20 -7.43
N ARG A 69 4.24 -9.00 -7.46
CA ARG A 69 5.10 -8.96 -6.26
C ARG A 69 5.29 -7.54 -5.71
N VAL A 70 4.73 -6.53 -6.37
CA VAL A 70 4.81 -5.14 -5.93
C VAL A 70 3.64 -4.81 -5.02
N GLN A 71 3.92 -4.10 -3.94
CA GLN A 71 2.92 -3.56 -3.03
C GLN A 71 2.98 -2.04 -3.05
N ILE A 72 1.82 -1.41 -3.23
CA ILE A 72 1.65 0.04 -3.09
C ILE A 72 0.88 0.28 -1.80
N THR A 73 1.43 1.10 -0.93
CA THR A 73 0.85 1.39 0.39
C THR A 73 0.93 2.88 0.68
N LYS A 74 0.12 3.36 1.64
CA LYS A 74 0.23 4.73 2.14
C LYS A 74 1.59 4.90 2.81
N ASP A 75 2.26 6.03 2.58
CA ASP A 75 3.37 6.43 3.45
C ASP A 75 2.79 6.86 4.79
N LEU A 76 3.13 6.11 5.83
CA LEU A 76 2.66 6.31 7.19
C LEU A 76 3.78 6.92 8.02
N THR A 77 3.40 7.84 8.90
CA THR A 77 4.27 8.36 9.96
C THR A 77 4.69 7.24 10.92
N ILE A 78 5.73 7.48 11.72
CA ILE A 78 6.21 6.51 12.72
C ILE A 78 5.08 6.10 13.67
N ARG A 79 4.29 7.08 14.14
CA ARG A 79 3.15 6.84 15.02
C ARG A 79 2.09 5.96 14.37
N GLU A 80 1.67 6.27 13.15
CA GLU A 80 0.68 5.49 12.42
C GLU A 80 1.16 4.05 12.12
N ARG A 81 2.46 3.86 11.89
CA ARG A 81 3.06 2.52 11.73
C ARG A 81 2.96 1.72 13.03
N GLU A 82 3.27 2.33 14.16
CA GLU A 82 3.14 1.68 15.48
C GLU A 82 1.69 1.33 15.81
N GLU A 83 0.76 2.26 15.57
CA GLU A 83 -0.69 2.03 15.74
C GLU A 83 -1.16 0.86 14.86
N THR A 84 -0.77 0.85 13.59
CA THR A 84 -1.08 -0.24 12.65
C THR A 84 -0.51 -1.57 13.11
N ARG A 85 0.73 -1.58 13.59
CA ARG A 85 1.38 -2.80 14.11
C ARG A 85 0.61 -3.36 15.30
N LYS A 86 0.30 -2.52 16.30
CA LYS A 86 -0.47 -2.93 17.50
C LYS A 86 -1.85 -3.48 17.12
N ALA A 87 -2.53 -2.83 16.17
CA ALA A 87 -3.83 -3.29 15.70
C ALA A 87 -3.76 -4.65 14.97
N LEU A 88 -2.69 -4.90 14.20
CA LEU A 88 -2.46 -6.18 13.53
C LEU A 88 -2.10 -7.30 14.51
N GLU A 89 -1.32 -7.01 15.54
CA GLU A 89 -1.02 -7.94 16.64
C GLU A 89 -2.32 -8.36 17.36
N ALA A 90 -3.15 -7.38 17.75
CA ALA A 90 -4.45 -7.65 18.37
C ALA A 90 -5.40 -8.44 17.44
N LEU A 91 -5.42 -8.13 16.14
CA LEU A 91 -6.20 -8.89 15.16
C LEU A 91 -5.77 -10.37 15.11
N ARG A 92 -4.46 -10.63 15.16
CA ARG A 92 -3.92 -11.98 15.16
C ARG A 92 -4.38 -12.76 16.38
N GLU A 93 -4.27 -12.19 17.58
CA GLU A 93 -4.75 -12.82 18.81
C GLU A 93 -6.27 -13.12 18.76
N LYS A 94 -7.06 -12.24 18.15
CA LYS A 94 -8.51 -12.46 17.97
C LYS A 94 -8.77 -13.66 17.07
N ARG A 95 -8.02 -13.79 15.96
CA ARG A 95 -8.13 -14.92 15.04
C ARG A 95 -7.66 -16.23 15.67
N GLU A 96 -6.58 -16.20 16.46
CA GLU A 96 -6.08 -17.37 17.20
C GLU A 96 -7.09 -17.85 18.26
N ARG A 97 -7.87 -16.94 18.85
CA ARG A 97 -9.02 -17.26 19.72
C ARG A 97 -10.28 -17.72 18.98
N GLY A 98 -10.26 -17.80 17.64
CA GLY A 98 -11.42 -18.16 16.83
C GLY A 98 -12.47 -17.05 16.70
N GLU A 99 -12.20 -15.83 17.16
CA GLU A 99 -13.12 -14.71 17.03
C GLU A 99 -13.18 -14.22 15.57
N GLN A 100 -14.39 -14.18 15.00
CA GLN A 100 -14.61 -13.74 13.62
C GLN A 100 -15.13 -12.31 13.54
N GLY A 101 -15.09 -11.74 12.33
CA GLY A 101 -15.63 -10.41 12.04
C GLY A 101 -14.73 -9.25 12.45
N TRP A 102 -13.48 -9.48 12.85
CA TRP A 102 -12.52 -8.43 13.16
C TRP A 102 -11.65 -8.06 11.94
N TYR A 103 -11.37 -6.77 11.76
CA TYR A 103 -10.49 -6.25 10.71
C TYR A 103 -9.75 -4.99 11.15
N VAL A 104 -8.61 -4.68 10.51
CA VAL A 104 -7.83 -3.47 10.79
C VAL A 104 -8.08 -2.43 9.71
N ARG A 105 -8.35 -1.19 10.11
CA ARG A 105 -8.48 -0.03 9.22
C ARG A 105 -7.89 1.20 9.90
N ASP A 106 -7.04 1.92 9.18
CA ASP A 106 -6.40 3.18 9.62
C ASP A 106 -5.86 3.08 11.06
N GLY A 107 -5.06 2.04 11.33
CA GLY A 107 -4.42 1.83 12.64
C GLY A 107 -5.33 1.30 13.76
N ARG A 108 -6.57 0.93 13.45
CA ARG A 108 -7.57 0.53 14.46
C ARG A 108 -8.16 -0.84 14.18
N LEU A 109 -8.38 -1.61 15.24
CA LEU A 109 -9.09 -2.88 15.21
C LEU A 109 -10.61 -2.63 15.30
N LEU A 110 -11.36 -3.09 14.32
CA LEU A 110 -12.80 -2.89 14.18
C LEU A 110 -13.52 -4.23 14.07
N LYS A 111 -14.79 -4.29 14.45
CA LYS A 111 -15.67 -5.45 14.29
C LYS A 111 -16.77 -5.13 13.29
N PHE A 112 -17.05 -6.04 12.36
CA PHE A 112 -18.23 -5.97 11.50
C PHE A 112 -19.49 -5.97 12.38
N LYS A 113 -20.29 -4.90 12.29
CA LYS A 113 -21.66 -4.90 12.78
C LYS A 113 -22.55 -5.32 11.62
N ARG A 114 -23.22 -6.47 11.72
CA ARG A 114 -24.40 -6.72 10.89
C ARG A 114 -25.51 -5.84 11.46
N TYR A 115 -26.08 -4.96 10.63
CA TYR A 115 -27.40 -4.41 10.93
C TYR A 115 -28.38 -5.59 10.85
N GLN A 116 -29.14 -5.83 11.93
CA GLN A 116 -30.33 -6.67 11.84
C GLN A 116 -31.43 -5.77 11.27
N GLU A 117 -31.93 -6.13 10.09
CA GLU A 117 -33.23 -5.65 9.58
C GLU A 117 -34.36 -6.29 10.37
#